data_AF-A0A0R1TKY0-F1
#
_entry.id   AF-A0A0R1TKY0-F1
#
_cell.length_a   1.000
_cell.length_b   1.000
_cell.length_c   1.000
_cell.angle_alpha   90.00
_cell.angle_beta   90.00
_cell.angle_gamma   90.00
#
_symmetry.space_group_name_H-M   'P 1'
#
loop_
_entity.id
_entity.type
_entity.pdbx_description
1 polymer ?
#
loop_
_entity_poly.entity_id
_entity_poly.type
_entity_poly.pdbx_seq_one_letter_code
_entity_poly.pdbx_strand_id
1 'polypeptide(L)'
;MDRNLKKELNRQKILTATLKLYLKQGIKATSVRDISRESQISYVTMYKYFDNKNVLTQSALACLIDQVFAEAQKTILNRKLTFMERMHAFPNHKHLFTTSTSEVITELNNYIQADEILTTKITEHLNELFKLILQEGRKAGFVQTTASDQAIITLLSALNSFRTNVSNEKFNQLIPDIIQILLYGLAHPGQKLPH
;
A
#
# COMPACT_ATOMS: atom_id res chain seq x y z
N MET A 1 -4.31 18.88 -29.47
CA MET A 1 -3.95 18.02 -28.32
C MET A 1 -3.14 16.85 -28.84
N ASP A 2 -1.92 16.66 -28.35
CA ASP A 2 -1.02 15.57 -28.79
C ASP A 2 -1.75 14.21 -28.74
N ARG A 3 -1.59 13.40 -29.79
CA ARG A 3 -2.18 12.06 -29.90
C ARG A 3 -1.76 11.18 -28.72
N ASN A 4 -0.54 11.33 -28.22
CA ASN A 4 -0.05 10.60 -27.05
C ASN A 4 -0.75 11.04 -25.76
N LEU A 5 -0.93 12.36 -25.58
CA LEU A 5 -1.64 12.90 -24.42
C LEU A 5 -3.11 12.44 -24.38
N LYS A 6 -3.79 12.38 -25.53
CA LYS A 6 -5.16 11.86 -25.63
C LYS A 6 -5.24 10.38 -25.27
N LYS A 7 -4.23 9.59 -25.68
CA LYS A 7 -4.13 8.18 -25.33
C LYS A 7 -3.98 8.02 -23.82
N GLU A 8 -3.05 8.74 -23.19
CA GLU A 8 -2.84 8.63 -21.75
C GLU A 8 -4.05 9.10 -20.94
N LEU A 9 -4.70 10.19 -21.35
CA LEU A 9 -5.93 10.66 -20.68
C LEU A 9 -7.05 9.62 -20.71
N ASN A 10 -7.25 8.96 -21.86
CA ASN A 10 -8.26 7.89 -21.95
C ASN A 10 -7.87 6.68 -21.11
N ARG A 11 -6.59 6.30 -21.09
CA ARG A 11 -6.08 5.23 -20.24
C ARG A 11 -6.37 5.52 -18.76
N GLN A 12 -6.12 6.76 -18.30
CA GLN A 12 -6.41 7.19 -16.93
C GLN A 12 -7.92 7.20 -16.63
N LYS A 13 -8.76 7.69 -17.55
CA LYS A 13 -10.22 7.64 -17.38
C LYS A 13 -10.72 6.22 -17.16
N ILE A 14 -10.18 5.26 -17.90
CA ILE A 14 -10.50 3.84 -17.75
C ILE A 14 -10.10 3.36 -16.35
N LEU A 15 -8.84 3.58 -15.93
CA LEU A 15 -8.34 3.14 -14.63
C LEU A 15 -9.13 3.75 -13.47
N THR A 16 -9.44 5.04 -13.53
CA THR A 16 -10.24 5.75 -12.53
C THR A 16 -11.66 5.16 -12.43
N ALA A 17 -12.32 4.91 -13.57
CA ALA A 17 -13.64 4.28 -13.59
C ALA A 17 -13.59 2.86 -13.03
N THR A 18 -12.57 2.08 -13.39
CA THR A 18 -12.35 0.73 -12.87
C THR A 18 -12.18 0.74 -11.35
N LEU A 19 -11.30 1.59 -10.82
CA LEU A 19 -11.07 1.71 -9.38
C LEU A 19 -12.33 2.12 -8.63
N LYS A 20 -13.07 3.11 -9.16
CA LYS A 20 -14.33 3.55 -8.57
C LYS A 20 -15.34 2.41 -8.45
N LEU A 21 -15.50 1.60 -9.50
CA LEU A 21 -16.40 0.45 -9.47
C LEU A 21 -15.89 -0.65 -8.54
N TYR A 22 -14.59 -0.97 -8.57
CA TYR A 22 -14.02 -1.98 -7.69
C TYR A 22 -14.15 -1.62 -6.22
N LEU A 23 -13.86 -0.37 -5.84
CA LEU A 23 -14.05 0.11 -4.47
C LEU A 23 -15.52 0.16 -4.05
N LYS A 24 -16.46 0.26 -4.99
CA LYS A 24 -17.90 0.32 -4.70
C LYS A 24 -18.55 -1.06 -4.60
N GLN A 25 -18.20 -1.99 -5.48
CA GLN A 25 -18.94 -3.26 -5.65
C GLN A 25 -18.05 -4.49 -5.88
N GLY A 26 -16.72 -4.36 -5.88
CA GLY A 26 -15.79 -5.47 -6.08
C GLY A 26 -15.45 -5.78 -7.54
N ILE A 27 -14.47 -6.66 -7.76
CA ILE A 27 -13.92 -7.01 -9.08
C ILE A 27 -14.85 -7.99 -9.81
N LYS A 28 -15.39 -8.97 -9.07
CA LYS A 28 -16.29 -10.02 -9.56
C LYS A 28 -17.59 -9.45 -10.08
N ALA A 29 -18.19 -8.50 -9.37
CA ALA A 29 -19.45 -7.86 -9.76
C ALA A 29 -19.31 -6.76 -10.82
N THR A 30 -18.08 -6.45 -11.27
CA THR A 30 -17.83 -5.38 -12.25
C THR A 30 -17.51 -5.95 -13.62
N SER A 31 -18.34 -5.66 -14.63
CA SER A 31 -18.06 -6.05 -16.02
C SER A 31 -17.29 -4.98 -16.78
N VAL A 32 -16.61 -5.36 -17.88
CA VAL A 32 -15.96 -4.38 -18.78
C VAL A 32 -17.00 -3.42 -19.42
N ARG A 33 -18.26 -3.85 -19.55
CA ARG A 33 -19.36 -2.99 -20.01
C ARG A 33 -19.73 -1.92 -18.98
N ASP A 34 -19.71 -2.26 -17.69
CA ASP A 34 -19.94 -1.27 -16.62
C ASP A 34 -18.83 -0.23 -16.60
N ILE A 35 -17.57 -0.66 -16.73
CA ILE A 35 -16.41 0.22 -16.81
C ILE A 35 -16.48 1.12 -18.05
N SER A 36 -16.91 0.57 -19.19
CA SER A 36 -17.12 1.35 -20.42
C SER A 36 -18.14 2.47 -20.23
N ARG A 37 -19.28 2.17 -19.59
CA ARG A 37 -20.32 3.16 -19.26
C ARG A 37 -19.79 4.22 -18.29
N GLU A 38 -19.10 3.82 -17.24
CA GLU A 38 -18.56 4.73 -16.22
C GLU A 38 -17.45 5.64 -16.77
N SER A 39 -16.55 5.11 -17.60
CA SER A 39 -15.43 5.87 -18.21
C SER A 39 -15.83 6.71 -19.42
N GLN A 40 -17.04 6.49 -19.97
CA GLN A 40 -17.49 7.03 -21.25
C GLN A 40 -16.59 6.65 -22.44
N ILE A 41 -15.86 5.54 -22.33
CA ILE A 41 -15.04 4.97 -23.39
C ILE A 41 -15.72 3.70 -23.91
N SER A 42 -15.93 3.59 -25.22
CA SER A 42 -16.66 2.44 -25.78
C SER A 42 -15.93 1.11 -25.52
N TYR A 43 -16.69 0.03 -25.33
CA TYR A 43 -16.17 -1.33 -25.09
C TYR A 43 -15.06 -1.72 -26.08
N VAL A 44 -15.26 -1.47 -27.38
CA VAL A 44 -14.25 -1.74 -28.43
C VAL A 44 -12.98 -0.90 -28.24
N THR A 45 -13.13 0.34 -27.76
CA THR A 45 -12.00 1.23 -27.51
C THR A 45 -11.21 0.79 -26.27
N MET A 46 -11.86 0.21 -25.26
CA MET A 46 -11.18 -0.31 -24.05
C MET A 46 -10.07 -1.30 -24.40
N TYR A 47 -10.34 -2.23 -25.33
CA TYR A 47 -9.38 -3.24 -25.78
C TYR A 47 -8.20 -2.67 -26.59
N LYS A 48 -8.20 -1.37 -26.92
CA LYS A 48 -7.03 -0.68 -27.47
C LYS A 48 -6.04 -0.22 -26.40
N TYR A 49 -6.44 -0.24 -25.13
CA TYR A 49 -5.63 0.19 -23.98
C TYR A 49 -5.27 -0.97 -23.06
N PHE A 50 -6.15 -1.96 -22.94
CA PHE A 50 -5.96 -3.11 -22.08
C PHE A 50 -6.37 -4.38 -22.83
N ASP A 51 -5.43 -5.30 -23.00
CA ASP A 51 -5.64 -6.51 -23.82
C ASP A 51 -6.77 -7.39 -23.30
N ASN A 52 -6.97 -7.40 -21.98
CA ASN A 52 -8.03 -8.15 -21.32
C ASN A 52 -8.39 -7.55 -19.95
N LYS A 53 -9.45 -8.10 -19.32
CA LYS A 53 -9.91 -7.67 -17.99
C LYS A 53 -8.81 -7.84 -16.93
N ASN A 54 -7.98 -8.89 -17.00
CA ASN A 54 -6.93 -9.12 -15.99
C ASN A 54 -5.86 -8.03 -16.03
N VAL A 55 -5.38 -7.65 -17.23
CA VAL A 55 -4.40 -6.56 -17.40
C VAL A 55 -4.99 -5.22 -16.91
N LEU A 56 -6.28 -4.97 -17.18
CA LEU A 56 -6.98 -3.80 -16.65
C LEU A 56 -7.07 -3.85 -15.11
N THR A 57 -7.45 -4.98 -14.52
CA THR A 57 -7.54 -5.15 -13.07
C THR A 57 -6.20 -4.93 -12.41
N GLN A 58 -5.15 -5.60 -12.87
CA GLN A 58 -3.79 -5.46 -12.34
C GLN A 58 -3.32 -4.01 -12.44
N SER A 59 -3.52 -3.35 -13.59
CA SER A 59 -3.15 -1.93 -13.76
C SER A 59 -3.91 -1.01 -12.82
N ALA A 60 -5.22 -1.25 -12.62
CA ALA A 60 -6.04 -0.45 -11.73
C ALA A 60 -5.57 -0.62 -10.27
N LEU A 61 -5.39 -1.86 -9.81
CA LEU A 61 -4.92 -2.14 -8.45
C LEU A 61 -3.49 -1.63 -8.21
N ALA A 62 -2.61 -1.67 -9.21
CA ALA A 62 -1.30 -1.05 -9.13
C ALA A 62 -1.42 0.47 -8.88
N CYS A 63 -2.35 1.16 -9.55
CA CYS A 63 -2.63 2.57 -9.28
C CYS A 63 -3.20 2.81 -7.87
N LEU A 64 -4.06 1.91 -7.36
CA LEU A 64 -4.55 2.01 -5.98
C LEU A 64 -3.42 1.86 -4.97
N ILE A 65 -2.52 0.89 -5.18
CA ILE A 65 -1.32 0.71 -4.36
C ILE A 65 -0.49 2.00 -4.38
N ASP A 66 -0.21 2.55 -5.56
CA ASP A 66 0.53 3.82 -5.68
C ASP A 66 -0.14 4.96 -4.90
N GLN A 67 -1.46 5.09 -4.97
CA GLN A 67 -2.22 6.12 -4.25
C GLN A 67 -2.11 5.96 -2.73
N VAL A 68 -2.31 4.74 -2.22
CA VAL A 68 -2.19 4.42 -0.79
C VAL A 68 -0.80 4.81 -0.28
N PHE A 69 0.26 4.39 -0.98
CA PHE A 69 1.63 4.68 -0.57
C PHE A 69 2.01 6.16 -0.70
N ALA A 70 1.54 6.85 -1.74
CA ALA A 70 1.75 8.31 -1.86
C ALA A 70 1.12 9.07 -0.68
N GLU A 71 -0.04 8.66 -0.20
CA GLU A 71 -0.66 9.28 0.98
C GLU A 71 0.12 8.98 2.26
N ALA A 72 0.62 7.75 2.41
CA ALA A 72 1.45 7.39 3.56
C ALA A 72 2.71 8.25 3.61
N GLN A 73 3.38 8.41 2.45
CA GLN A 73 4.55 9.27 2.32
C GLN A 73 4.23 10.74 2.64
N LYS A 74 3.10 11.28 2.15
CA LYS A 74 2.65 12.65 2.49
C LYS A 74 2.47 12.84 4.00
N THR A 75 1.91 11.85 4.69
CA THR A 75 1.73 11.89 6.15
C THR A 75 3.08 11.91 6.87
N ILE A 76 4.02 11.05 6.49
CA ILE A 76 5.37 11.02 7.08
C ILE A 76 6.19 12.29 6.80
N LEU A 77 5.98 12.91 5.64
CA LEU A 77 6.67 14.15 5.25
C LEU A 77 6.00 15.43 5.77
N ASN A 78 4.87 15.33 6.47
CA ASN A 78 4.15 16.50 6.97
C ASN A 78 4.93 17.22 8.10
N ARG A 79 5.67 18.26 7.72
CA ARG A 79 6.50 19.07 8.62
C ARG A 79 5.73 19.88 9.65
N LYS A 80 4.40 19.98 9.53
CA LYS A 80 3.55 20.65 10.53
C LYS A 80 3.34 19.81 11.79
N LEU A 81 3.69 18.52 11.73
CA LEU A 81 3.52 17.56 12.82
C LEU A 81 4.87 17.09 13.36
N THR A 82 4.92 16.79 14.65
CA THR A 82 6.00 16.02 15.28
C THR A 82 6.10 14.63 14.65
N PHE A 83 7.26 13.97 14.79
CA PHE A 83 7.43 12.62 14.23
C PHE A 83 6.39 11.64 14.81
N MET A 84 6.10 11.70 16.11
CA MET A 84 5.10 10.83 16.74
C MET A 84 3.69 11.09 16.22
N GLU A 85 3.28 12.34 16.05
CA GLU A 85 1.98 12.67 15.44
C GLU A 85 1.86 12.12 14.01
N ARG A 86 2.94 12.14 13.23
CA ARG A 86 2.98 11.51 11.90
C ARG A 86 2.83 9.99 11.97
N MET A 87 3.50 9.33 12.91
CA MET A 87 3.37 7.88 13.12
C MET A 87 1.96 7.48 13.56
N HIS A 88 1.29 8.30 14.37
CA HIS A 88 -0.11 8.07 14.74
C HIS A 88 -1.10 8.31 13.60
N ALA A 89 -0.81 9.25 12.70
CA ALA A 89 -1.66 9.55 11.54
C ALA A 89 -1.48 8.55 10.38
N PHE A 90 -0.36 7.83 10.35
CA PHE A 90 0.06 6.89 9.30
C PHE A 90 -0.97 5.79 8.93
N PRO A 91 -1.77 5.21 9.84
CA PRO A 91 -2.71 4.15 9.49
C PRO A 91 -3.97 4.62 8.73
N ASN A 92 -4.19 5.93 8.57
CA ASN A 92 -5.51 6.45 8.21
C ASN A 92 -5.77 6.56 6.70
N HIS A 93 -5.66 5.46 5.95
CA HIS A 93 -6.09 5.38 4.54
C HIS A 93 -7.59 5.13 4.39
N LYS A 94 -8.36 5.20 5.49
CA LYS A 94 -9.78 4.83 5.50
C LYS A 94 -10.62 5.65 4.52
N HIS A 95 -10.21 6.87 4.19
CA HIS A 95 -10.94 7.71 3.23
C HIS A 95 -10.95 7.14 1.81
N LEU A 96 -9.89 6.42 1.39
CA LEU A 96 -9.81 5.74 0.09
C LEU A 96 -10.83 4.60 -0.06
N PHE A 97 -11.27 4.03 1.06
CA PHE A 97 -12.17 2.88 1.11
C PHE A 97 -13.55 3.24 1.68
N THR A 98 -13.92 4.52 1.71
CA THR A 98 -15.19 5.01 2.28
C THR A 98 -16.44 4.41 1.66
N THR A 99 -16.36 3.99 0.41
CA THR A 99 -17.47 3.35 -0.32
C THR A 99 -17.41 1.82 -0.30
N SER A 100 -16.38 1.23 0.32
CA SER A 100 -16.11 -0.20 0.28
C SER A 100 -16.66 -0.92 1.50
N THR A 101 -17.30 -2.06 1.27
CA THR A 101 -17.65 -2.99 2.36
C THR A 101 -16.44 -3.85 2.75
N SER A 102 -16.51 -4.53 3.89
CA SER A 102 -15.49 -5.51 4.32
C SER A 102 -15.25 -6.61 3.27
N GLU A 103 -16.31 -7.05 2.60
CA GLU A 103 -16.26 -8.10 1.58
C GLU A 103 -15.51 -7.61 0.34
N VAL A 104 -15.79 -6.37 -0.10
CA VAL A 104 -15.06 -5.73 -1.21
C VAL A 104 -13.59 -5.61 -0.87
N ILE A 105 -13.25 -5.10 0.32
CA ILE A 105 -11.84 -4.96 0.75
C ILE A 105 -11.15 -6.33 0.78
N THR A 106 -11.83 -7.36 1.29
CA THR A 106 -11.31 -8.73 1.33
C THR A 106 -11.08 -9.28 -0.08
N GLU A 107 -12.00 -9.02 -1.01
CA GLU A 107 -11.86 -9.43 -2.40
C GLU A 107 -10.65 -8.77 -3.09
N LEU A 108 -10.48 -7.45 -2.91
CA LEU A 108 -9.33 -6.72 -3.46
C LEU A 108 -8.02 -7.26 -2.89
N ASN A 109 -7.97 -7.48 -1.57
CA ASN A 109 -6.80 -8.06 -0.91
C ASN A 109 -6.48 -9.44 -1.46
N ASN A 110 -7.47 -10.32 -1.61
CA ASN A 110 -7.25 -11.66 -2.16
C ASN A 110 -6.71 -11.62 -3.59
N TYR A 111 -7.21 -10.69 -4.42
CA TYR A 111 -6.69 -10.51 -5.78
C TYR A 111 -5.24 -10.04 -5.76
N ILE A 112 -4.92 -9.03 -4.93
CA ILE A 112 -3.56 -8.50 -4.77
C ILE A 112 -2.60 -9.60 -4.31
N GLN A 113 -2.98 -10.38 -3.29
CA GLN A 113 -2.12 -11.43 -2.75
C GLN A 113 -1.88 -12.58 -3.72
N ALA A 114 -2.79 -12.80 -4.68
CA ALA A 114 -2.66 -13.83 -5.70
C ALA A 114 -1.84 -13.39 -6.93
N ASP A 115 -1.46 -12.10 -7.02
CA ASP A 115 -0.76 -11.52 -8.17
C ASP A 115 0.66 -11.09 -7.78
N GLU A 116 1.67 -11.78 -8.29
CA GLU A 116 3.09 -11.56 -7.97
C GLU A 116 3.58 -10.15 -8.31
N ILE A 117 3.05 -9.55 -9.38
CA ILE A 117 3.43 -8.20 -9.79
C ILE A 117 2.93 -7.19 -8.75
N LEU A 118 1.70 -7.38 -8.26
CA LEU A 118 1.12 -6.50 -7.23
C LEU A 118 1.80 -6.68 -5.86
N THR A 119 2.12 -7.91 -5.46
CA THR A 119 2.83 -8.16 -4.18
C THR A 119 4.27 -7.66 -4.21
N THR A 120 4.96 -7.79 -5.34
CA THR A 120 6.30 -7.21 -5.55
C THR A 120 6.24 -5.70 -5.43
N LYS A 121 5.28 -5.05 -6.10
CA LYS A 121 5.08 -3.61 -6.02
C LYS A 121 4.81 -3.11 -4.58
N ILE A 122 4.01 -3.84 -3.80
CA ILE A 122 3.79 -3.52 -2.38
C ILE A 122 5.09 -3.62 -1.59
N THR A 123 5.90 -4.65 -1.85
CA THR A 123 7.18 -4.87 -1.17
C THR A 123 8.18 -3.74 -1.46
N GLU A 124 8.28 -3.31 -2.71
CA GLU A 124 9.10 -2.16 -3.12
C GLU A 124 8.67 -0.89 -2.39
N HIS A 125 7.37 -0.58 -2.41
CA HIS A 125 6.81 0.58 -1.72
C HIS A 125 7.00 0.54 -0.20
N LEU A 126 6.85 -0.63 0.43
CA LEU A 126 7.12 -0.79 1.87
C LEU A 126 8.58 -0.51 2.20
N ASN A 127 9.51 -1.01 1.38
CA ASN A 127 10.94 -0.75 1.58
C ASN A 127 11.27 0.74 1.46
N GLU A 128 10.69 1.45 0.49
CA GLU A 128 10.86 2.90 0.35
C GLU A 128 10.25 3.66 1.55
N LEU A 129 9.09 3.23 2.00
CA LEU A 129 8.40 3.85 3.14
C LEU A 129 9.16 3.64 4.45
N PHE A 130 9.71 2.44 4.69
CA PHE A 130 10.56 2.17 5.84
C PHE A 130 11.84 3.00 5.81
N LYS A 131 12.50 3.13 4.65
CA LYS A 131 13.65 4.04 4.49
C LYS A 131 13.28 5.46 4.91
N LEU A 132 12.14 5.96 4.42
CA LEU A 132 11.67 7.30 4.73
C LEU A 132 11.39 7.49 6.23
N ILE A 133 10.66 6.55 6.85
CA ILE A 133 10.35 6.59 8.29
C ILE A 133 11.63 6.58 9.12
N LEU A 134 12.61 5.73 8.79
CA LEU A 134 13.87 5.65 9.52
C LEU A 134 14.68 6.93 9.40
N GLN A 135 14.80 7.49 8.19
CA GLN A 135 15.49 8.76 7.98
C GLN A 135 14.86 9.90 8.78
N GLU A 136 13.53 10.01 8.75
CA GLU A 136 12.81 11.03 9.48
C GLU A 136 12.85 10.81 10.99
N GLY A 137 12.78 9.57 11.44
CA GLY A 137 12.90 9.19 12.85
C GLY A 137 14.29 9.47 13.42
N ARG A 138 15.36 9.24 12.65
CA ARG A 138 16.73 9.60 13.05
C ARG A 138 16.92 11.11 13.14
N LYS A 139 16.45 11.87 12.15
CA LYS A 139 16.49 13.35 12.18
C LYS A 139 15.74 13.93 13.38
N ALA A 140 14.63 13.30 13.77
CA ALA A 140 13.83 13.67 14.93
C ALA A 140 14.41 13.18 16.27
N GLY A 141 15.52 12.43 16.26
CA GLY A 141 16.11 11.84 17.47
C GLY A 141 15.31 10.68 18.06
N PHE A 142 14.28 10.18 17.37
CA PHE A 142 13.45 9.06 17.82
C PHE A 142 14.13 7.70 17.59
N VAL A 143 14.81 7.53 16.45
CA VAL A 143 15.57 6.31 16.13
C VAL A 143 17.02 6.51 16.53
N GLN A 144 17.42 5.95 17.68
CA GLN A 144 18.75 6.17 18.28
C GLN A 144 19.68 4.95 18.19
N THR A 145 19.19 3.80 17.73
CA THR A 145 20.01 2.58 17.58
C THR A 145 21.16 2.78 16.59
N THR A 146 22.30 2.15 16.87
CA THR A 146 23.47 2.11 15.97
C THR A 146 23.33 1.10 14.84
N ALA A 147 22.28 0.25 14.86
CA ALA A 147 21.99 -0.67 13.78
C ALA A 147 21.83 0.08 12.44
N SER A 148 22.29 -0.54 11.36
CA SER A 148 22.17 0.03 10.01
C SER A 148 20.71 0.06 9.56
N ASP A 149 20.36 1.06 8.74
CA ASP A 149 19.01 1.15 8.17
C ASP A 149 18.64 -0.12 7.40
N GLN A 150 19.60 -0.72 6.69
CA GLN A 150 19.40 -1.98 5.97
C GLN A 150 19.01 -3.13 6.91
N ALA A 151 19.63 -3.25 8.08
CA ALA A 151 19.30 -4.29 9.06
C ALA A 151 17.88 -4.08 9.60
N ILE A 152 17.51 -2.84 9.92
CA ILE A 152 16.18 -2.51 10.43
C ILE A 152 15.11 -2.77 9.36
N ILE A 153 15.33 -2.32 8.13
CA ILE A 153 14.40 -2.58 7.01
C ILE A 153 14.24 -4.07 6.78
N THR A 154 15.34 -4.83 6.81
CA THR A 154 15.30 -6.29 6.63
C THR A 154 14.44 -6.95 7.72
N LEU A 155 14.59 -6.54 8.98
CA LEU A 155 13.76 -7.02 10.09
C LEU A 155 12.28 -6.67 9.88
N LEU A 156 11.96 -5.41 9.54
CA LEU A 156 10.58 -4.97 9.32
C LEU A 156 9.93 -5.70 8.14
N SER A 157 10.67 -5.91 7.06
CA SER A 157 10.19 -6.67 5.90
C SER A 157 9.96 -8.15 6.24
N ALA A 158 10.83 -8.77 7.05
CA ALA A 158 10.62 -10.15 7.53
C ALA A 158 9.35 -10.27 8.40
N LEU A 159 9.08 -9.30 9.28
CA LEU A 159 7.84 -9.25 10.05
C LEU A 159 6.60 -9.13 9.15
N ASN A 160 6.68 -8.31 8.10
CA ASN A 160 5.60 -8.17 7.13
C ASN A 160 5.36 -9.46 6.32
N SER A 161 6.42 -10.15 5.89
CA SER A 161 6.30 -11.45 5.22
C SER A 161 5.75 -12.55 6.14
N PHE A 162 6.07 -12.52 7.43
CA PHE A 162 5.47 -13.45 8.39
C PHE A 162 3.97 -13.19 8.55
N ARG A 163 3.54 -11.93 8.61
CA ARG A 163 2.12 -11.53 8.66
C ARG A 163 1.31 -12.14 7.51
N THR A 164 1.85 -12.14 6.28
CA THR A 164 1.13 -12.67 5.12
C THR A 164 0.96 -14.20 5.16
N ASN A 165 1.77 -14.91 5.96
CA ASN A 165 1.77 -16.36 6.06
C ASN A 165 1.00 -16.89 7.29
N VAL A 166 0.46 -16.02 8.15
CA VAL A 166 -0.28 -16.39 9.37
C VAL A 166 -1.69 -15.81 9.32
N SER A 167 -2.66 -16.44 9.98
CA SER A 167 -4.02 -15.89 10.05
C SER A 167 -4.01 -14.49 10.68
N ASN A 168 -4.78 -13.57 10.08
CA ASN A 168 -4.85 -12.18 10.53
C ASN A 168 -5.18 -12.05 12.02
N GLU A 169 -6.07 -12.89 12.56
CA GLU A 169 -6.42 -12.87 13.99
C GLU A 169 -5.23 -13.19 14.90
N LYS A 170 -4.47 -14.24 14.60
CA LYS A 170 -3.31 -14.64 15.41
C LYS A 170 -2.21 -13.60 15.34
N PHE A 171 -1.93 -13.06 14.15
CA PHE A 171 -0.92 -12.02 14.00
C PHE A 171 -1.34 -10.73 14.71
N ASN A 172 -2.61 -10.33 14.62
CA ASN A 172 -3.12 -9.11 15.26
C ASN A 172 -2.99 -9.14 16.79
N GLN A 173 -3.07 -10.32 17.41
CA GLN A 173 -2.85 -10.49 18.85
C GLN A 173 -1.40 -10.22 19.26
N LEU A 174 -0.43 -10.42 18.36
CA LEU A 174 1.00 -10.21 18.61
C LEU A 174 1.44 -8.76 18.38
N ILE A 175 0.62 -7.92 17.73
CA ILE A 175 1.00 -6.55 17.36
C ILE A 175 1.46 -5.71 18.56
N PRO A 176 0.76 -5.69 19.71
CA PRO A 176 1.19 -4.90 20.86
C PRO A 176 2.59 -5.30 21.35
N ASP A 177 2.85 -6.61 21.44
CA ASP A 177 4.12 -7.15 21.91
C ASP A 177 5.25 -6.89 20.91
N ILE A 178 4.98 -7.05 19.61
CA ILE A 178 5.93 -6.72 18.54
C ILE A 178 6.29 -5.23 18.60
N ILE A 179 5.31 -4.33 18.78
CA ILE A 179 5.56 -2.89 18.91
C ILE A 179 6.44 -2.62 20.15
N GLN A 180 6.15 -3.26 21.29
CA GLN A 180 6.96 -3.12 22.49
C GLN A 180 8.41 -3.55 22.24
N ILE A 181 8.62 -4.70 21.59
CA ILE A 181 9.96 -5.19 21.23
C ILE A 181 10.67 -4.22 20.28
N LEU A 182 9.97 -3.67 19.29
CA LEU A 182 10.57 -2.73 18.34
C LEU A 182 10.96 -1.39 19.00
N LEU A 183 10.19 -0.93 19.98
CA LEU A 183 10.46 0.33 20.67
C LEU A 183 11.51 0.22 21.79
N TYR A 184 11.53 -0.90 22.51
CA TYR A 184 12.35 -1.05 23.72
C TYR A 184 13.43 -2.13 23.62
N GLY A 185 13.42 -2.95 22.56
CA GLY A 185 14.32 -4.08 22.41
C GLY A 185 13.99 -5.26 23.34
N LEU A 186 14.80 -6.32 23.25
CA LEU A 186 14.68 -7.53 24.08
C LEU A 186 15.55 -7.48 25.35
N ALA A 187 16.68 -6.76 25.30
CA ALA A 187 17.65 -6.70 26.39
C ALA A 187 17.41 -5.46 27.27
N HIS A 188 17.79 -5.55 28.55
CA HIS A 188 17.73 -4.41 29.46
C HIS A 188 18.66 -3.27 28.96
N PRO A 189 18.24 -1.99 29.10
CA PRO A 189 19.09 -0.85 28.79
C PRO A 189 20.42 -0.96 29.56
N GLY A 190 21.53 -1.20 28.85
CA GLY A 190 22.88 -1.28 29.44
C GLY A 190 23.59 -2.64 29.34
N GLN A 191 22.89 -3.72 28.98
CA GLN A 191 23.57 -4.98 28.62
C GLN A 191 24.16 -4.86 27.21
N LYS A 192 25.50 -4.81 27.12
CA LYS A 192 26.21 -4.84 25.83
C LYS A 192 26.31 -6.27 25.32
N LEU A 193 26.03 -6.46 24.03
CA LEU A 193 26.36 -7.70 23.34
C LEU A 193 27.89 -7.89 23.40
N PRO A 194 28.40 -9.08 23.75
CA PRO A 194 29.82 -9.37 23.60
C PRO A 194 30.18 -9.23 22.12
N HIS A 195 31.22 -8.44 21.85
CA HIS A 195 31.79 -8.26 20.50
C HIS A 195 32.46 -9.53 20.00
#